data_AF-A0A673AHW5-F1
#
_entry.id   AF-A0A673AHW5-F1
#
_cell.length_a   1.000
_cell.length_b   1.000
_cell.length_c   1.000
_cell.angle_alpha   90.00
_cell.angle_beta   90.00
_cell.angle_gamma   90.00
#
_symmetry.space_group_name_H-M   'P 1'
#
loop_
_entity.id
_entity.type
_entity.pdbx_description
1 polymer ?
#
loop_
_entity_poly.entity_id
_entity_poly.type
_entity_poly.pdbx_seq_one_letter_code
_entity_poly.pdbx_strand_id
1 'polypeptide(L)'
;LLSARSDGRPMEKCTDDKSCQPPKPPVYPGDLGNQLEAKLDKPSVVHYICYKKTESFFTLWLNLEQLVPVAIDCWIDNIRLIYNRTTHTTSSPPGVDIRVPGFGDTYSLEFLDPSKRSVGMYFFTIVQQLVEWGYTRGDDVRGAPYDWRKAPNENKEYFLALQHMIEEMAEKAGGPVVLIAHSMGNMYTLYFLNQQPQAWKDKYVKAFISLGPPWAGVAKTLRVVTSGDNNRIPVISPLKIRSQQRSAVSTSWLLPYVHTWPKDKVLVQTPNFNYTVLDYKRFYSDIGFEDGWLMRQDTESLVFDLTPPGVTVHCLYGTGVPTSEAFQYSNKFPDVEPTVVLGDGDGTVNLLSAVQCKRWAGKQKQPVTLTELPGNEHVAMLANFTTVAYIKSVLFSP
;
A
#
# COMPACT_ATOMS: atom_id res chain seq x y z
N LEU A 1 60.18 1.73 24.26
CA LEU A 1 60.12 0.56 25.17
C LEU A 1 58.93 0.75 26.10
N LEU A 2 57.73 0.43 25.61
CA LEU A 2 56.46 0.68 26.29
C LEU A 2 55.82 -0.68 26.63
N SER A 3 55.75 -0.94 27.94
CA SER A 3 54.71 -1.61 28.70
C SER A 3 53.77 -2.59 27.96
N ALA A 4 53.88 -3.87 28.32
CA ALA A 4 52.92 -4.91 28.03
C ALA A 4 51.58 -4.67 28.74
N ARG A 5 50.46 -4.86 28.01
CA ARG A 5 49.14 -5.11 28.59
C ARG A 5 48.46 -6.28 27.86
N SER A 6 48.32 -7.34 28.64
CA SER A 6 47.33 -8.42 28.66
C SER A 6 46.25 -8.46 27.58
N ASP A 7 46.13 -9.67 27.05
CA ASP A 7 45.03 -10.31 26.33
C ASP A 7 43.61 -9.82 26.61
N GLY A 8 42.81 -9.81 25.54
CA GLY A 8 41.36 -9.67 25.56
C GLY A 8 40.75 -9.86 24.18
N ARG A 9 40.84 -11.07 23.60
CA ARG A 9 39.86 -11.50 22.59
C ARG A 9 38.58 -11.91 23.31
N PRO A 10 37.39 -11.61 22.76
CA PRO A 10 36.30 -12.55 22.74
C PRO A 10 36.41 -13.31 21.41
N MET A 11 37.01 -14.49 21.48
CA MET A 11 36.85 -15.51 20.48
C MET A 11 35.55 -16.21 20.85
N GLU A 12 34.43 -15.84 20.21
CA GLU A 12 33.20 -16.62 20.34
C GLU A 12 33.45 -17.99 19.73
N LYS A 13 33.72 -18.96 20.61
CA LYS A 13 33.71 -20.37 20.30
C LYS A 13 32.29 -20.75 19.89
N CYS A 14 32.11 -21.04 18.60
CA CYS A 14 30.98 -21.83 18.12
C CYS A 14 31.15 -23.25 18.69
N THR A 15 30.40 -23.58 19.73
CA THR A 15 30.28 -24.96 20.25
C THR A 15 29.02 -25.61 19.69
N ASP A 16 29.22 -26.80 19.13
CA ASP A 16 28.23 -27.82 18.74
C ASP A 16 27.35 -27.56 17.50
N ASP A 17 27.85 -28.07 16.37
CA ASP A 17 27.14 -28.82 15.30
C ASP A 17 25.77 -28.29 14.79
N LYS A 18 25.59 -26.97 14.75
CA LYS A 18 24.58 -26.32 13.91
C LYS A 18 25.24 -25.22 13.08
N SER A 19 25.09 -25.34 11.76
CA SER A 19 25.63 -24.41 10.76
C SER A 19 25.53 -22.94 11.20
N CYS A 20 26.65 -22.22 11.20
CA CYS A 20 26.70 -20.76 11.31
C CYS A 20 26.01 -20.12 10.09
N GLN A 21 24.68 -20.12 10.10
CA GLN A 21 23.89 -19.29 9.20
C GLN A 21 24.00 -17.85 9.73
N PRO A 22 24.33 -16.85 8.90
CA PRO A 22 24.25 -15.46 9.34
C PRO A 22 22.84 -15.17 9.89
N PRO A 23 22.72 -14.33 10.94
CA PRO A 23 21.43 -14.04 11.54
C PRO A 23 20.47 -13.47 10.48
N LYS A 24 19.29 -14.09 10.36
CA LYS A 24 18.28 -13.73 9.38
C LYS A 24 17.69 -12.38 9.76
N PRO A 25 17.65 -11.39 8.85
CA PRO A 25 17.07 -10.10 9.19
C PRO A 25 15.56 -10.25 9.36
N PRO A 26 14.95 -9.63 10.39
CA PRO A 26 13.50 -9.63 10.53
C PRO A 26 12.81 -9.00 9.31
N VAL A 27 11.63 -9.48 8.94
CA VAL A 27 10.91 -9.07 7.73
C VAL A 27 9.57 -8.40 8.04
N TYR A 28 9.32 -7.29 7.36
CA TYR A 28 8.09 -6.50 7.46
C TYR A 28 7.37 -6.40 6.10
N PRO A 29 6.13 -6.89 5.90
CA PRO A 29 5.27 -6.58 4.76
C PRO A 29 4.37 -5.35 5.01
N GLY A 30 4.50 -4.28 4.23
CA GLY A 30 3.65 -3.07 4.27
C GLY A 30 2.64 -3.00 3.13
N ASP A 31 1.37 -2.64 3.41
CA ASP A 31 0.30 -2.96 2.47
C ASP A 31 -1.06 -2.21 2.60
N LEU A 32 -1.79 -2.14 1.48
CA LEU A 32 -3.23 -1.79 1.33
C LEU A 32 -4.20 -2.96 1.59
N GLY A 33 -3.73 -4.19 1.45
CA GLY A 33 -4.47 -5.42 1.64
C GLY A 33 -4.35 -5.95 3.07
N ASN A 34 -4.80 -5.14 4.04
CA ASN A 34 -5.08 -5.66 5.38
C ASN A 34 -6.56 -5.66 5.69
N GLN A 35 -6.94 -6.58 6.58
CA GLN A 35 -8.26 -6.57 7.18
C GLN A 35 -8.55 -5.25 7.89
N LEU A 36 -9.83 -4.88 7.95
CA LEU A 36 -10.36 -3.82 8.83
C LEU A 36 -11.51 -4.40 9.63
N GLU A 37 -11.63 -3.97 10.88
CA GLU A 37 -12.76 -4.33 11.75
C GLU A 37 -13.58 -3.10 12.11
N ALA A 38 -14.88 -3.29 12.30
CA ALA A 38 -15.78 -2.23 12.74
C ALA A 38 -16.65 -2.66 13.92
N LYS A 39 -17.03 -1.68 14.75
CA LYS A 39 -18.09 -1.79 15.75
C LYS A 39 -19.10 -0.67 15.54
N LEU A 40 -20.40 -0.99 15.61
CA LEU A 40 -21.48 -0.07 15.28
C LEU A 40 -22.31 0.31 16.51
N ASP A 41 -22.68 1.58 16.59
CA ASP A 41 -23.74 2.17 17.41
C ASP A 41 -24.32 3.40 16.68
N LYS A 42 -24.87 3.17 15.49
CA LYS A 42 -25.27 4.20 14.52
C LYS A 42 -26.63 4.81 14.88
N PRO A 43 -26.79 6.15 14.72
CA PRO A 43 -28.07 6.81 14.98
C PRO A 43 -29.15 6.43 13.93
N SER A 44 -28.74 6.15 12.70
CA SER A 44 -29.61 5.80 11.58
C SER A 44 -28.91 4.82 10.63
N VAL A 45 -29.68 4.24 9.72
CA VAL A 45 -29.21 3.31 8.68
C VAL A 45 -29.83 3.65 7.35
N VAL A 46 -29.11 3.35 6.27
CA VAL A 46 -29.54 3.61 4.89
C VAL A 46 -30.57 2.60 4.38
N HIS A 47 -30.66 1.43 5.00
CA HIS A 47 -31.64 0.39 4.66
C HIS A 47 -32.02 -0.41 5.92
N TYR A 48 -33.23 -1.00 5.93
CA TYR A 48 -33.75 -1.75 7.09
C TYR A 48 -32.96 -3.03 7.41
N ILE A 49 -32.16 -3.54 6.46
CA ILE A 49 -31.30 -4.72 6.67
C ILE A 49 -29.96 -4.37 7.33
N CYS A 50 -29.61 -3.09 7.40
CA CYS A 50 -28.32 -2.69 7.95
C CYS A 50 -28.39 -2.71 9.48
N TYR A 51 -27.39 -3.32 10.10
CA TYR A 51 -27.26 -3.29 11.56
C TYR A 51 -26.99 -1.86 12.04
N LYS A 52 -27.83 -1.40 12.99
CA LYS A 52 -27.57 -0.15 13.72
C LYS A 52 -26.46 -0.33 14.75
N LYS A 53 -26.45 -1.46 15.45
CA LYS A 53 -25.56 -1.73 16.58
C LYS A 53 -24.96 -3.13 16.50
N THR A 54 -23.71 -3.27 16.92
CA THR A 54 -23.04 -4.57 17.10
C THR A 54 -22.43 -4.66 18.49
N GLU A 55 -22.50 -5.83 19.11
CA GLU A 55 -21.95 -6.06 20.46
C GLU A 55 -20.41 -6.05 20.45
N SER A 56 -19.82 -6.70 19.45
CA SER A 56 -18.39 -6.81 19.22
C SER A 56 -17.96 -6.14 17.92
N PHE A 57 -16.65 -6.04 17.74
CA PHE A 57 -16.06 -5.81 16.43
C PHE A 57 -16.36 -6.99 15.50
N PHE A 58 -16.51 -6.70 14.21
CA PHE A 58 -16.60 -7.69 13.12
C PHE A 58 -15.70 -7.28 11.96
N THR A 59 -15.28 -8.24 11.13
CA THR A 59 -14.48 -7.95 9.93
C THR A 59 -15.31 -7.17 8.90
N LEU A 60 -14.93 -5.92 8.70
CA LEU A 60 -15.50 -4.99 7.71
C LEU A 60 -14.89 -5.18 6.33
N TRP A 61 -13.60 -5.53 6.29
CA TRP A 61 -12.88 -5.82 5.05
C TRP A 61 -11.91 -6.98 5.26
N LEU A 62 -11.85 -7.97 4.37
CA LEU A 62 -12.76 -8.27 3.27
C LEU A 62 -13.89 -9.19 3.76
N ASN A 63 -15.13 -8.83 3.46
CA ASN A 63 -16.28 -9.71 3.67
C ASN A 63 -17.14 -9.73 2.41
N LEU A 64 -17.03 -10.82 1.63
CA LEU A 64 -17.71 -10.95 0.35
C LEU A 64 -19.25 -10.95 0.47
N GLU A 65 -19.80 -11.42 1.60
CA GLU A 65 -21.24 -11.40 1.86
C GLU A 65 -21.77 -9.96 2.00
N GLN A 66 -20.92 -9.01 2.41
CA GLN A 66 -21.28 -7.60 2.51
C GLN A 66 -21.21 -6.86 1.17
N LEU A 67 -20.70 -7.49 0.10
CA LEU A 67 -20.54 -6.88 -1.22
C LEU A 67 -21.64 -7.28 -2.23
N VAL A 68 -22.63 -8.07 -1.81
CA VAL A 68 -23.79 -8.44 -2.64
C VAL A 68 -24.80 -7.28 -2.74
N PRO A 69 -25.69 -7.28 -3.75
CA PRO A 69 -26.73 -6.25 -3.88
C PRO A 69 -27.54 -6.08 -2.59
N VAL A 70 -27.92 -4.83 -2.31
CA VAL A 70 -28.58 -4.38 -1.07
C VAL A 70 -27.66 -4.36 0.17
N ALA A 71 -26.85 -5.39 0.40
CA ALA A 71 -25.91 -5.41 1.53
C ALA A 71 -24.76 -4.40 1.37
N ILE A 72 -24.33 -4.17 0.12
CA ILE A 72 -23.26 -3.21 -0.19
C ILE A 72 -23.57 -1.79 0.28
N ASP A 73 -24.84 -1.38 0.31
CA ASP A 73 -25.23 -0.05 0.78
C ASP A 73 -24.93 0.10 2.28
N CYS A 74 -25.13 -0.97 3.07
CA CYS A 74 -24.75 -1.01 4.49
C CYS A 74 -23.23 -0.95 4.67
N TRP A 75 -22.48 -1.69 3.85
CA TRP A 75 -21.02 -1.70 3.90
C TRP A 75 -20.45 -0.32 3.58
N ILE A 76 -20.91 0.31 2.49
CA ILE A 76 -20.52 1.66 2.08
C ILE A 76 -20.76 2.66 3.23
N ASP A 77 -21.95 2.65 3.85
CA ASP A 77 -22.29 3.58 4.93
C ASP A 77 -21.49 3.35 6.21
N ASN A 78 -20.86 2.19 6.38
CA ASN A 78 -19.99 1.90 7.51
C ASN A 78 -18.52 2.26 7.21
N ILE A 79 -18.01 1.91 6.02
CA ILE A 79 -16.59 2.05 5.69
C ILE A 79 -16.23 3.43 5.12
N ARG A 80 -17.20 4.23 4.65
CA ARG A 80 -16.91 5.55 4.08
C ARG A 80 -16.21 6.46 5.08
N LEU A 81 -15.32 7.31 4.61
CA LEU A 81 -14.80 8.41 5.40
C LEU A 81 -15.65 9.67 5.19
N ILE A 82 -15.77 10.49 6.24
CA ILE A 82 -16.34 11.83 6.17
C ILE A 82 -15.17 12.82 6.18
N TYR A 83 -15.04 13.59 5.10
CA TYR A 83 -14.03 14.62 4.99
C TYR A 83 -14.56 15.95 5.53
N ASN A 84 -13.79 16.59 6.39
CA ASN A 84 -14.12 17.88 6.98
C ASN A 84 -13.28 18.98 6.32
N ARG A 85 -13.94 19.83 5.53
CA ARG A 85 -13.31 20.94 4.80
C ARG A 85 -12.66 22.00 5.69
N THR A 86 -13.06 22.09 6.97
CA THR A 86 -12.48 23.05 7.92
C THR A 86 -11.20 22.51 8.53
N THR A 87 -11.20 21.24 8.94
CA THR A 87 -10.03 20.63 9.61
C THR A 87 -9.06 19.98 8.64
N HIS A 88 -9.46 19.78 7.37
CA HIS A 88 -8.67 19.06 6.37
C HIS A 88 -8.30 17.63 6.84
N THR A 89 -9.25 16.96 7.48
CA THR A 89 -9.08 15.61 8.03
C THR A 89 -10.32 14.75 7.79
N THR A 90 -10.16 13.45 7.98
CA THR A 90 -11.23 12.46 7.84
C THR A 90 -11.59 11.77 9.13
N SER A 91 -12.89 11.49 9.29
CA SER A 91 -13.43 10.69 10.39
C SER A 91 -14.32 9.56 9.88
N SER A 92 -14.49 8.54 10.72
CA SER A 92 -15.50 7.50 10.50
C SER A 92 -16.92 8.09 10.63
N PRO A 93 -17.94 7.44 10.06
CA PRO A 93 -19.33 7.87 10.18
C PRO A 93 -19.81 7.87 11.65
N PRO A 94 -20.83 8.66 12.00
CA PRO A 94 -21.37 8.68 13.37
C PRO A 94 -21.75 7.29 13.86
N GLY A 95 -21.24 6.92 15.03
CA GLY A 95 -21.49 5.61 15.62
C GLY A 95 -20.76 4.45 14.94
N VAL A 96 -19.69 4.72 14.18
CA VAL A 96 -18.86 3.67 13.59
C VAL A 96 -17.44 3.81 14.10
N ASP A 97 -16.99 2.83 14.86
CA ASP A 97 -15.60 2.68 15.29
C ASP A 97 -14.90 1.69 14.35
N ILE A 98 -13.70 2.04 13.87
CA ILE A 98 -12.92 1.20 12.94
C ILE A 98 -11.52 1.03 13.52
N ARG A 99 -11.06 -0.21 13.54
CA ARG A 99 -9.71 -0.56 13.97
C ARG A 99 -9.02 -1.46 12.95
N VAL A 100 -7.70 -1.47 13.05
CA VAL A 100 -6.82 -2.29 12.22
C VAL A 100 -6.35 -3.49 13.06
N PRO A 101 -6.81 -4.72 12.77
CA PRO A 101 -6.41 -5.90 13.51
C PRO A 101 -5.02 -6.41 13.07
N GLY A 102 -4.35 -7.12 13.97
CA GLY A 102 -3.16 -7.92 13.65
C GLY A 102 -1.87 -7.12 13.46
N PHE A 103 -1.72 -5.96 14.11
CA PHE A 103 -0.43 -5.26 14.16
C PHE A 103 0.61 -6.11 14.90
N GLY A 104 1.75 -6.38 14.26
CA GLY A 104 2.77 -7.31 14.74
C GLY A 104 2.57 -8.75 14.29
N ASP A 105 1.34 -9.14 13.91
CA ASP A 105 1.00 -10.46 13.39
C ASP A 105 1.00 -10.46 11.85
N THR A 106 0.83 -11.64 11.24
CA THR A 106 0.78 -11.78 9.77
C THR A 106 -0.62 -12.08 9.22
N TYR A 107 -1.54 -12.59 10.04
CA TYR A 107 -2.81 -13.15 9.55
C TYR A 107 -3.68 -12.14 8.78
N SER A 108 -3.68 -10.87 9.19
CA SER A 108 -4.52 -9.82 8.61
C SER A 108 -4.06 -9.38 7.22
N LEU A 109 -2.81 -9.72 6.85
CA LEU A 109 -2.19 -9.48 5.54
C LEU A 109 -2.12 -10.76 4.70
N GLU A 110 -2.01 -11.93 5.32
CA GLU A 110 -1.96 -13.21 4.60
C GLU A 110 -3.26 -13.48 3.85
N PHE A 111 -4.41 -13.27 4.51
CA PHE A 111 -5.73 -13.40 3.92
C PHE A 111 -6.62 -12.20 4.27
N LEU A 112 -7.14 -11.51 3.26
CA LEU A 112 -8.11 -10.41 3.42
C LEU A 112 -9.45 -10.91 3.93
N ASP A 113 -9.86 -12.10 3.48
CA ASP A 113 -11.09 -12.76 3.91
C ASP A 113 -10.76 -13.79 5.00
N PRO A 114 -11.31 -13.66 6.22
CA PRO A 114 -11.08 -14.60 7.32
C PRO A 114 -11.45 -16.06 7.00
N SER A 115 -12.29 -16.31 5.99
CA SER A 115 -12.61 -17.66 5.51
C SER A 115 -11.43 -18.35 4.80
N LYS A 116 -10.31 -17.64 4.57
CA LYS A 116 -9.06 -18.13 3.95
C LYS A 116 -9.26 -18.78 2.58
N ARG A 117 -10.29 -18.34 1.85
CA ARG A 117 -10.49 -18.71 0.45
C ARG A 117 -9.40 -18.08 -0.41
N SER A 118 -9.05 -18.75 -1.51
CA SER A 118 -8.02 -18.28 -2.45
C SER A 118 -8.26 -16.86 -2.97
N VAL A 119 -9.53 -16.44 -3.09
CA VAL A 119 -9.92 -15.08 -3.49
C VAL A 119 -9.40 -13.99 -2.54
N GLY A 120 -9.25 -14.31 -1.25
CA GLY A 120 -8.71 -13.39 -0.25
C GLY A 120 -7.22 -13.56 0.01
N MET A 121 -6.53 -14.48 -0.68
CA MET A 121 -5.11 -14.73 -0.47
C MET A 121 -4.27 -13.56 -0.98
N TYR A 122 -3.35 -13.07 -0.16
CA TYR A 122 -2.53 -11.92 -0.49
C TYR A 122 -1.06 -12.10 -0.13
N PHE A 123 -0.62 -11.77 1.09
CA PHE A 123 0.78 -12.00 1.51
C PHE A 123 1.10 -13.46 1.92
N PHE A 124 0.10 -14.35 1.94
CA PHE A 124 0.26 -15.73 2.41
C PHE A 124 1.45 -16.44 1.78
N THR A 125 1.61 -16.38 0.46
CA THR A 125 2.69 -17.10 -0.23
C THR A 125 4.08 -16.64 0.22
N ILE A 126 4.30 -15.32 0.36
CA ILE A 126 5.57 -14.77 0.84
C ILE A 126 5.81 -15.20 2.29
N VAL A 127 4.82 -15.01 3.17
CA VAL A 127 4.94 -15.35 4.60
C VAL A 127 5.19 -16.85 4.78
N GLN A 128 4.48 -17.69 4.03
CA GLN A 128 4.65 -19.13 4.08
C GLN A 128 6.05 -19.55 3.62
N GLN A 129 6.59 -18.94 2.56
CA GLN A 129 7.95 -19.18 2.10
C GLN A 129 9.01 -18.72 3.11
N LEU A 130 8.80 -17.57 3.78
CA LEU A 130 9.66 -17.15 4.88
C LEU A 130 9.68 -18.19 6.01
N VAL A 131 8.51 -18.72 6.39
CA VAL A 131 8.42 -19.78 7.42
C VAL A 131 9.14 -21.06 6.98
N GLU A 132 9.02 -21.46 5.71
CA GLU A 132 9.78 -22.58 5.15
C GLU A 132 11.30 -22.33 5.15
N TRP A 133 11.73 -21.07 5.09
CA TRP A 133 13.14 -20.69 5.26
C TRP A 133 13.52 -20.51 6.74
N GLY A 134 12.63 -20.83 7.67
CA GLY A 134 12.84 -20.86 9.11
C GLY A 134 12.66 -19.51 9.80
N TYR A 135 11.74 -18.67 9.31
CA TYR A 135 11.13 -17.57 10.06
C TYR A 135 9.94 -18.06 10.89
N THR A 136 9.51 -17.27 11.87
CA THR A 136 8.38 -17.48 12.78
C THR A 136 7.43 -16.28 12.71
N ARG A 137 6.17 -16.53 12.30
CA ARG A 137 5.09 -15.54 12.27
C ARG A 137 4.92 -14.88 13.64
N GLY A 138 4.79 -13.55 13.66
CA GLY A 138 4.63 -12.76 14.89
C GLY A 138 5.92 -12.55 15.66
N ASP A 139 7.05 -13.08 15.19
CA ASP A 139 8.36 -12.88 15.80
C ASP A 139 9.35 -12.17 14.87
N ASP A 140 10.03 -12.92 14.01
CA ASP A 140 11.02 -12.40 13.05
C ASP A 140 10.40 -12.13 11.66
N VAL A 141 9.11 -12.46 11.46
CA VAL A 141 8.27 -11.91 10.40
C VAL A 141 6.98 -11.34 10.99
N ARG A 142 6.79 -10.02 10.86
CA ARG A 142 5.68 -9.28 11.46
C ARG A 142 5.01 -8.35 10.46
N GLY A 143 3.69 -8.34 10.44
CA GLY A 143 2.89 -7.37 9.68
C GLY A 143 2.70 -6.06 10.41
N ALA A 144 2.56 -4.98 9.65
CA ALA A 144 2.14 -3.65 10.14
C ALA A 144 0.99 -3.15 9.24
N PRO A 145 -0.19 -3.76 9.38
CA PRO A 145 -1.40 -3.28 8.73
C PRO A 145 -1.72 -1.85 9.20
N TYR A 146 -2.40 -1.08 8.36
CA TYR A 146 -2.84 0.29 8.68
C TYR A 146 -4.23 0.60 8.10
N ASP A 147 -4.79 1.77 8.43
CA ASP A 147 -6.02 2.22 7.79
C ASP A 147 -5.71 2.77 6.40
N TRP A 148 -5.77 1.88 5.41
CA TRP A 148 -5.45 2.14 4.02
C TRP A 148 -6.44 3.08 3.30
N ARG A 149 -7.56 3.44 3.94
CA ARG A 149 -8.49 4.44 3.40
C ARG A 149 -7.89 5.85 3.49
N LYS A 150 -6.95 6.05 4.42
CA LYS A 150 -6.30 7.33 4.71
C LYS A 150 -4.95 7.47 4.00
N ALA A 151 -4.43 8.70 3.98
CA ALA A 151 -3.06 9.01 3.58
C ALA A 151 -2.13 9.12 4.81
N PRO A 152 -0.79 9.12 4.63
CA PRO A 152 0.16 9.11 5.74
C PRO A 152 0.00 10.23 6.79
N ASN A 153 -0.45 11.42 6.37
CA ASN A 153 -0.68 12.55 7.26
C ASN A 153 -1.68 12.27 8.40
N GLU A 154 -2.59 11.31 8.23
CA GLU A 154 -3.59 10.92 9.23
C GLU A 154 -3.28 9.58 9.93
N ASN A 155 -2.10 8.99 9.69
CA ASN A 155 -1.68 7.69 10.24
C ASN A 155 -0.46 7.80 11.17
N LYS A 156 -0.35 8.90 11.93
CA LYS A 156 0.79 9.17 12.82
C LYS A 156 1.05 8.06 13.86
N GLU A 157 0.00 7.57 14.51
CA GLU A 157 0.11 6.52 15.54
C GLU A 157 0.67 5.22 14.94
N TYR A 158 0.26 4.87 13.72
CA TYR A 158 0.81 3.74 12.98
C TYR A 158 2.33 3.89 12.76
N PHE A 159 2.82 5.08 12.36
CA PHE A 159 4.26 5.27 12.15
C PHE A 159 5.08 5.21 13.44
N LEU A 160 4.52 5.64 14.57
CA LEU A 160 5.15 5.47 15.88
C LEU A 160 5.23 3.99 16.27
N ALA A 161 4.14 3.25 16.08
CA ALA A 161 4.11 1.81 16.32
C ALA A 161 5.07 1.05 15.39
N LEU A 162 5.15 1.45 14.11
CA LEU A 162 6.06 0.87 13.13
C LEU A 162 7.52 1.09 13.53
N GLN A 163 7.89 2.32 13.94
CA GLN A 163 9.23 2.62 14.41
C GLN A 163 9.61 1.74 15.61
N HIS A 164 8.74 1.68 16.63
CA HIS A 164 8.96 0.84 17.81
C HIS A 164 9.11 -0.63 17.46
N MET A 165 8.26 -1.17 16.58
CA MET A 165 8.33 -2.56 16.15
C MET A 165 9.64 -2.87 15.41
N ILE A 166 10.11 -1.97 14.56
CA ILE A 166 11.40 -2.11 13.86
C ILE A 166 12.56 -2.13 14.86
N GLU A 167 12.56 -1.23 15.83
CA GLU A 167 13.57 -1.16 16.89
C GLU A 167 13.58 -2.45 17.73
N GLU A 168 12.41 -2.91 18.18
CA GLU A 168 12.24 -4.16 18.94
C GLU A 168 12.75 -5.38 18.16
N MET A 169 12.32 -5.54 16.90
CA MET A 169 12.72 -6.66 16.06
C MET A 169 14.23 -6.67 15.82
N ALA A 170 14.81 -5.49 15.55
CA ALA A 170 16.24 -5.36 15.31
C ALA A 170 17.08 -5.65 16.55
N GLU A 171 16.67 -5.14 17.71
CA GLU A 171 17.35 -5.37 18.98
C GLU A 171 17.28 -6.85 19.39
N LYS A 172 16.11 -7.48 19.22
CA LYS A 172 15.94 -8.92 19.48
C LYS A 172 16.78 -9.79 18.55
N ALA A 173 16.88 -9.44 17.27
CA ALA A 173 17.66 -10.19 16.29
C ALA A 173 19.17 -9.87 16.32
N GLY A 174 19.58 -8.80 16.99
CA GLY A 174 20.96 -8.31 16.98
C GLY A 174 21.40 -7.70 15.65
N GLY A 175 20.46 -7.26 14.80
CA GLY A 175 20.74 -6.76 13.47
C GLY A 175 19.56 -6.04 12.79
N PRO A 176 19.81 -5.28 11.72
CA PRO A 176 18.78 -4.46 11.06
C PRO A 176 17.72 -5.29 10.32
N VAL A 177 16.52 -4.72 10.16
CA VAL A 177 15.37 -5.37 9.51
C VAL A 177 15.33 -5.14 8.01
N VAL A 178 14.68 -6.04 7.27
CA VAL A 178 14.32 -5.85 5.85
C VAL A 178 12.85 -5.45 5.74
N LEU A 179 12.60 -4.31 5.11
CA LEU A 179 11.26 -3.84 4.82
C LEU A 179 10.86 -4.35 3.44
N ILE A 180 9.71 -4.99 3.34
CA ILE A 180 9.06 -5.42 2.10
C ILE A 180 7.75 -4.66 2.01
N ALA A 181 7.48 -3.95 0.92
CA ALA A 181 6.18 -3.29 0.77
C ALA A 181 5.60 -3.54 -0.60
N HIS A 182 4.27 -3.57 -0.66
CA HIS A 182 3.54 -3.81 -1.88
C HIS A 182 2.61 -2.64 -2.21
N SER A 183 2.50 -2.30 -3.50
CA SER A 183 1.61 -1.25 -4.00
C SER A 183 1.76 0.08 -3.21
N MET A 184 0.68 0.69 -2.71
CA MET A 184 0.75 1.93 -1.91
C MET A 184 1.50 1.77 -0.59
N GLY A 185 1.69 0.55 -0.07
CA GLY A 185 2.57 0.30 1.08
C GLY A 185 3.97 0.88 0.86
N ASN A 186 4.45 0.87 -0.38
CA ASN A 186 5.71 1.50 -0.77
C ASN A 186 5.74 3.01 -0.55
N MET A 187 4.62 3.70 -0.81
CA MET A 187 4.48 5.14 -0.60
C MET A 187 4.48 5.47 0.90
N TYR A 188 3.82 4.63 1.71
CA TYR A 188 3.87 4.72 3.17
C TYR A 188 5.28 4.50 3.72
N THR A 189 5.99 3.48 3.23
CA THR A 189 7.37 3.19 3.64
C THR A 189 8.32 4.32 3.24
N LEU A 190 8.16 4.89 2.04
CA LEU A 190 8.95 6.04 1.61
C LEU A 190 8.69 7.28 2.48
N TYR A 191 7.41 7.58 2.74
CA TYR A 191 7.03 8.65 3.66
C TYR A 191 7.69 8.46 5.03
N PHE A 192 7.59 7.25 5.60
CA PHE A 192 8.21 6.92 6.88
C PHE A 192 9.72 7.13 6.88
N LEU A 193 10.45 6.54 5.92
CA LEU A 193 11.91 6.63 5.83
C LEU A 193 12.42 8.06 5.60
N ASN A 194 11.61 8.92 4.95
CA ASN A 194 11.96 10.33 4.76
C ASN A 194 11.83 11.16 6.05
N GLN A 195 11.08 10.67 7.03
CA GLN A 195 10.96 11.30 8.36
C GLN A 195 12.00 10.77 9.36
N GLN A 196 12.66 9.66 9.06
CA GLN A 196 13.64 9.05 9.97
C GLN A 196 15.05 9.65 9.78
N PRO A 197 15.77 9.96 10.87
CA PRO A 197 17.17 10.37 10.80
C PRO A 197 18.03 9.33 10.06
N GLN A 198 19.01 9.77 9.29
CA GLN A 198 19.88 8.84 8.55
C GLN A 198 20.59 7.84 9.48
N ALA A 199 21.04 8.28 10.65
CA ALA A 199 21.66 7.41 11.65
C ALA A 199 20.71 6.31 12.18
N TRP A 200 19.41 6.60 12.28
CA TRP A 200 18.41 5.59 12.65
C TRP A 200 18.27 4.56 11.54
N LYS A 201 18.17 5.01 10.28
CA LYS A 201 18.06 4.14 9.11
C LYS A 201 19.28 3.23 8.95
N ASP A 202 20.48 3.79 9.10
CA ASP A 202 21.74 3.04 9.02
C ASP A 202 21.84 1.96 10.13
N LYS A 203 21.24 2.21 11.31
CA LYS A 203 21.23 1.27 12.43
C LYS A 203 20.18 0.16 12.26
N TYR A 204 18.97 0.52 11.83
CA TYR A 204 17.80 -0.35 11.96
C TYR A 204 17.30 -0.95 10.65
N VAL A 205 17.68 -0.42 9.47
CA VAL A 205 17.13 -0.85 8.18
C VAL A 205 18.23 -1.40 7.26
N LYS A 206 18.16 -2.71 6.98
CA LYS A 206 19.11 -3.42 6.11
C LYS A 206 18.84 -3.10 4.64
N ALA A 207 17.58 -3.23 4.24
CA ALA A 207 17.13 -3.02 2.87
C ALA A 207 15.62 -2.76 2.81
N PHE A 208 15.20 -2.11 1.73
CA PHE A 208 13.81 -1.90 1.36
C PHE A 208 13.53 -2.58 0.01
N ILE A 209 12.76 -3.67 0.04
CA ILE A 209 12.23 -4.38 -1.11
C ILE A 209 10.86 -3.80 -1.45
N SER A 210 10.78 -3.16 -2.61
CA SER A 210 9.59 -2.51 -3.11
C SER A 210 8.96 -3.35 -4.22
N LEU A 211 7.72 -3.78 -4.04
CA LEU A 211 6.96 -4.61 -4.98
C LEU A 211 5.83 -3.79 -5.62
N GLY A 212 5.86 -3.62 -6.94
CA GLY A 212 4.82 -2.91 -7.69
C GLY A 212 4.52 -1.48 -7.20
N PRO A 213 5.53 -0.62 -6.96
CA PRO A 213 5.30 0.69 -6.35
C PRO A 213 4.62 1.71 -7.28
N PRO A 214 3.56 2.41 -6.87
CA PRO A 214 2.93 3.47 -7.64
C PRO A 214 3.57 4.85 -7.39
N TRP A 215 4.89 4.97 -7.54
CA TRP A 215 5.66 6.17 -7.14
C TRP A 215 5.14 7.49 -7.69
N ALA A 216 4.56 7.50 -8.88
CA ALA A 216 3.98 8.68 -9.51
C ALA A 216 2.46 8.57 -9.71
N GLY A 217 1.78 7.82 -8.83
CA GLY A 217 0.34 7.54 -8.93
C GLY A 217 0.02 6.56 -10.07
N VAL A 218 -1.27 6.29 -10.26
CA VAL A 218 -1.78 5.36 -11.28
C VAL A 218 -2.93 5.99 -12.05
N ALA A 219 -3.02 5.79 -13.36
CA ALA A 219 -4.13 6.37 -14.13
C ALA A 219 -5.49 5.80 -13.70
N LYS A 220 -5.55 4.54 -13.26
CA LYS A 220 -6.78 3.86 -12.80
C LYS A 220 -7.60 4.68 -11.78
N THR A 221 -6.97 5.47 -10.92
CA THR A 221 -7.69 6.30 -9.93
C THR A 221 -8.64 7.30 -10.58
N LEU A 222 -8.36 7.78 -11.79
CA LEU A 222 -9.26 8.69 -12.53
C LEU A 222 -10.58 8.02 -12.90
N ARG A 223 -10.55 6.76 -13.35
CA ARG A 223 -11.78 5.97 -13.58
C ARG A 223 -12.51 5.69 -12.27
N VAL A 224 -11.78 5.31 -11.24
CA VAL A 224 -12.31 5.02 -9.89
C VAL A 224 -13.12 6.20 -9.34
N VAL A 225 -12.59 7.44 -9.39
CA VAL A 225 -13.34 8.61 -8.91
C VAL A 225 -14.41 9.09 -9.89
N THR A 226 -14.30 8.75 -11.18
CA THR A 226 -15.29 9.16 -12.21
C THR A 226 -16.51 8.24 -12.22
N SER A 227 -16.36 6.98 -12.62
CA SER A 227 -17.47 6.03 -12.82
C SER A 227 -17.49 4.89 -11.81
N GLY A 228 -16.46 4.80 -10.96
CA GLY A 228 -16.25 3.68 -10.05
C GLY A 228 -15.58 2.50 -10.72
N ASP A 229 -14.91 1.65 -9.95
CA ASP A 229 -14.35 0.40 -10.45
C ASP A 229 -14.80 -0.78 -9.59
N ASN A 230 -15.56 -1.69 -10.17
CA ASN A 230 -15.98 -2.90 -9.48
C ASN A 230 -14.95 -4.04 -9.57
N ASN A 231 -13.74 -3.78 -10.09
CA ASN A 231 -12.69 -4.77 -10.30
C ASN A 231 -13.19 -6.01 -11.07
N ARG A 232 -14.13 -5.81 -12.00
CA ARG A 232 -14.79 -6.87 -12.79
C ARG A 232 -15.63 -7.86 -11.98
N ILE A 233 -16.04 -7.50 -10.77
CA ILE A 233 -17.00 -8.26 -9.95
C ILE A 233 -18.42 -7.91 -10.42
N PRO A 234 -19.12 -8.79 -11.18
CA PRO A 234 -20.34 -8.39 -11.89
C PRO A 234 -21.51 -7.97 -10.99
N VAL A 235 -21.53 -8.45 -9.75
CA VAL A 235 -22.60 -8.16 -8.78
C VAL A 235 -22.47 -6.78 -8.12
N ILE A 236 -21.31 -6.13 -8.24
CA ILE A 236 -21.04 -4.81 -7.66
C ILE A 236 -21.30 -3.74 -8.72
N SER A 237 -22.21 -2.81 -8.42
CA SER A 237 -22.45 -1.63 -9.25
C SER A 237 -21.27 -0.64 -9.14
N PRO A 238 -20.62 -0.26 -10.26
CA PRO A 238 -19.55 0.74 -10.27
C PRO A 238 -19.96 2.07 -9.61
N LEU A 239 -21.15 2.58 -9.96
CA LEU A 239 -21.62 3.87 -9.42
C LEU A 239 -21.92 3.82 -7.92
N LYS A 240 -22.33 2.66 -7.39
CA LYS A 240 -22.50 2.48 -5.94
C LYS A 240 -21.15 2.46 -5.24
N ILE A 241 -20.23 1.59 -5.68
CA ILE A 241 -18.90 1.47 -5.05
C ILE A 241 -18.07 2.76 -5.17
N ARG A 242 -18.30 3.56 -6.22
CA ARG A 242 -17.70 4.89 -6.41
C ARG A 242 -17.83 5.78 -5.17
N SER A 243 -18.96 5.72 -4.45
CA SER A 243 -19.18 6.54 -3.25
C SER A 243 -18.15 6.23 -2.15
N GLN A 244 -17.88 4.95 -1.90
CA GLN A 244 -16.83 4.52 -0.98
C GLN A 244 -15.45 4.88 -1.51
N GLN A 245 -15.20 4.64 -2.80
CA GLN A 245 -13.89 4.84 -3.42
C GLN A 245 -13.49 6.32 -3.43
N ARG A 246 -14.44 7.22 -3.64
CA ARG A 246 -14.27 8.68 -3.49
C ARG A 246 -13.96 9.07 -2.06
N SER A 247 -14.58 8.42 -1.08
CA SER A 247 -14.37 8.76 0.33
C SER A 247 -12.96 8.39 0.83
N ALA A 248 -12.32 7.37 0.25
CA ALA A 248 -10.96 6.99 0.59
C ALA A 248 -9.96 8.05 0.05
N VAL A 249 -9.31 8.76 0.96
CA VAL A 249 -8.29 9.80 0.67
C VAL A 249 -7.14 9.23 -0.15
N SER A 250 -6.79 7.96 0.09
CA SER A 250 -5.75 7.24 -0.66
C SER A 250 -5.99 7.23 -2.17
N THR A 251 -7.25 7.22 -2.63
CA THR A 251 -7.58 7.28 -4.06
C THR A 251 -7.12 8.60 -4.69
N SER A 252 -7.43 9.73 -4.05
CA SER A 252 -7.05 11.07 -4.51
C SER A 252 -5.54 11.30 -4.39
N TRP A 253 -4.92 10.74 -3.35
CA TRP A 253 -3.47 10.78 -3.16
C TRP A 253 -2.71 10.10 -4.30
N LEU A 254 -3.20 8.97 -4.79
CA LEU A 254 -2.58 8.19 -5.87
C LEU A 254 -2.97 8.63 -7.28
N LEU A 255 -3.53 9.82 -7.46
CA LEU A 255 -3.67 10.42 -8.78
C LEU A 255 -2.30 10.60 -9.46
N PRO A 256 -2.24 10.51 -10.81
CA PRO A 256 -1.02 10.77 -11.58
C PRO A 256 -0.32 12.09 -11.23
N TYR A 257 1.00 12.04 -11.01
CA TYR A 257 1.78 13.20 -10.60
C TYR A 257 2.44 13.94 -11.78
N VAL A 258 2.39 15.28 -11.73
CA VAL A 258 2.90 16.18 -12.79
C VAL A 258 4.42 16.09 -13.01
N HIS A 259 5.19 15.64 -12.02
CA HIS A 259 6.65 15.48 -12.14
C HIS A 259 7.07 14.25 -12.98
N THR A 260 6.13 13.38 -13.35
CA THR A 260 6.42 12.15 -14.12
C THR A 260 5.52 12.00 -15.33
N TRP A 261 4.21 12.24 -15.17
CA TRP A 261 3.26 12.11 -16.28
C TRP A 261 3.39 13.31 -17.23
N PRO A 262 3.38 13.09 -18.57
CA PRO A 262 3.47 14.20 -19.52
C PRO A 262 2.32 15.19 -19.33
N LYS A 263 2.64 16.48 -19.31
CA LYS A 263 1.67 17.55 -19.01
C LYS A 263 0.56 17.68 -20.06
N ASP A 264 0.86 17.27 -21.29
CA ASP A 264 -0.02 17.27 -22.45
C ASP A 264 -0.74 15.93 -22.67
N LYS A 265 -0.41 14.89 -21.88
CA LYS A 265 -1.09 13.60 -21.98
C LYS A 265 -2.53 13.73 -21.47
N VAL A 266 -3.47 13.48 -22.37
CA VAL A 266 -4.90 13.36 -22.03
C VAL A 266 -5.12 12.06 -21.27
N LEU A 267 -5.58 12.17 -20.03
CA LEU A 267 -5.87 11.03 -19.16
C LEU A 267 -7.36 10.71 -19.13
N VAL A 268 -8.21 11.73 -19.22
CA VAL A 268 -9.65 11.58 -19.37
C VAL A 268 -10.11 12.43 -20.56
N GLN A 269 -10.79 11.80 -21.51
CA GLN A 269 -11.38 12.46 -22.66
C GLN A 269 -12.90 12.39 -22.57
N THR A 270 -13.56 13.51 -22.84
CA THR A 270 -15.02 13.62 -22.97
C THR A 270 -15.34 14.36 -24.27
N PRO A 271 -16.61 14.41 -24.73
CA PRO A 271 -16.97 15.21 -25.91
C PRO A 271 -16.69 16.71 -25.75
N ASN A 272 -16.65 17.21 -24.52
CA ASN A 272 -16.60 18.65 -24.23
C ASN A 272 -15.22 19.11 -23.72
N PHE A 273 -14.41 18.21 -23.17
CA PHE A 273 -13.13 18.56 -22.54
C PHE A 273 -12.17 17.37 -22.44
N ASN A 274 -10.88 17.67 -22.49
CA ASN A 274 -9.77 16.73 -22.28
C ASN A 274 -9.03 17.12 -21.00
N TYR A 275 -8.98 16.22 -20.02
CA TYR A 275 -8.31 16.44 -18.74
C TYR A 275 -6.90 15.83 -18.77
N THR A 276 -5.91 16.63 -18.38
CA THR A 276 -4.54 16.18 -18.11
C THR A 276 -4.24 16.25 -16.61
N VAL A 277 -3.00 15.96 -16.23
CA VAL A 277 -2.50 16.16 -14.85
C VAL A 277 -2.59 17.60 -14.35
N LEU A 278 -2.81 18.58 -15.23
CA LEU A 278 -2.94 19.99 -14.86
C LEU A 278 -4.40 20.39 -14.54
N ASP A 279 -5.37 19.54 -14.87
CA ASP A 279 -6.80 19.91 -14.87
C ASP A 279 -7.57 19.36 -13.67
N TYR A 280 -6.92 18.81 -12.64
CA TYR A 280 -7.60 18.10 -11.55
C TYR A 280 -8.65 18.93 -10.81
N LYS A 281 -8.41 20.23 -10.59
CA LYS A 281 -9.43 21.11 -9.98
C LYS A 281 -10.72 21.14 -10.81
N ARG A 282 -10.60 21.29 -12.13
CA ARG A 282 -11.74 21.29 -13.04
C ARG A 282 -12.37 19.90 -13.11
N PHE A 283 -11.55 18.86 -13.25
CA PHE A 283 -12.01 17.47 -13.27
C PHE A 283 -12.87 17.12 -12.05
N TYR A 284 -12.42 17.45 -10.83
CA TYR A 284 -13.20 17.19 -9.61
C TYR A 284 -14.50 18.00 -9.54
N SER A 285 -14.50 19.24 -10.06
CA SER A 285 -15.71 20.05 -10.18
C SER A 285 -16.70 19.42 -11.16
N ASP A 286 -16.23 19.03 -12.35
CA ASP A 286 -17.06 18.47 -13.43
C ASP A 286 -17.66 17.10 -13.07
N ILE A 287 -17.03 16.31 -12.20
CA ILE A 287 -17.59 15.04 -11.69
C ILE A 287 -18.44 15.19 -10.41
N GLY A 288 -18.65 16.43 -9.94
CA GLY A 288 -19.42 16.75 -8.75
C GLY A 288 -18.80 16.24 -7.44
N PHE A 289 -17.48 16.27 -7.32
CA PHE A 289 -16.76 15.78 -6.13
C PHE A 289 -15.60 16.71 -5.73
N GLU A 290 -15.93 17.94 -5.34
CA GLU A 290 -14.95 18.96 -4.96
C GLU A 290 -14.08 18.58 -3.74
N ASP A 291 -14.60 17.76 -2.82
CA ASP A 291 -13.83 17.27 -1.67
C ASP A 291 -12.59 16.49 -2.13
N GLY A 292 -12.68 15.77 -3.25
CA GLY A 292 -11.53 15.05 -3.81
C GLY A 292 -10.40 15.96 -4.26
N TRP A 293 -10.70 17.19 -4.69
CA TRP A 293 -9.68 18.20 -4.99
C TRP A 293 -8.97 18.66 -3.71
N LEU A 294 -9.72 18.93 -2.64
CA LEU A 294 -9.14 19.29 -1.34
C LEU A 294 -8.26 18.16 -0.78
N MET A 295 -8.76 16.92 -0.81
CA MET A 295 -7.97 15.73 -0.44
C MET A 295 -6.68 15.61 -1.26
N ARG A 296 -6.71 15.90 -2.56
CA ARG A 296 -5.50 15.92 -3.40
C ARG A 296 -4.53 16.99 -2.94
N GLN A 297 -5.01 18.21 -2.67
CA GLN A 297 -4.16 19.30 -2.18
C GLN A 297 -3.48 18.97 -0.85
N ASP A 298 -4.19 18.31 0.06
CA ASP A 298 -3.67 17.93 1.38
C ASP A 298 -2.61 16.82 1.32
N THR A 299 -2.62 16.00 0.25
CA THR A 299 -1.83 14.76 0.20
C THR A 299 -0.76 14.72 -0.89
N GLU A 300 -0.88 15.55 -1.94
CA GLU A 300 0.05 15.55 -3.07
C GLU A 300 1.51 15.72 -2.61
N SER A 301 1.77 16.66 -1.70
CA SER A 301 3.12 17.01 -1.24
C SER A 301 3.80 15.93 -0.39
N LEU A 302 3.06 14.95 0.16
CA LEU A 302 3.59 14.00 1.16
C LEU A 302 4.80 13.20 0.66
N VAL A 303 4.82 12.86 -0.62
CA VAL A 303 5.94 12.13 -1.27
C VAL A 303 6.25 12.67 -2.68
N PHE A 304 5.81 13.90 -2.98
CA PHE A 304 5.92 14.51 -4.31
C PHE A 304 7.35 14.53 -4.86
N ASP A 305 8.33 14.89 -4.01
CA ASP A 305 9.72 15.04 -4.44
C ASP A 305 10.40 13.71 -4.73
N LEU A 306 9.78 12.58 -4.31
CA LEU A 306 10.40 11.25 -4.31
C LEU A 306 11.83 11.32 -3.76
N THR A 307 12.00 11.96 -2.60
CA THR A 307 13.29 12.04 -1.90
C THR A 307 13.85 10.62 -1.70
N PRO A 308 15.13 10.36 -2.04
CA PRO A 308 15.71 9.03 -1.86
C PRO A 308 15.60 8.56 -0.40
N PRO A 309 15.20 7.29 -0.15
CA PRO A 309 14.97 6.81 1.21
C PRO A 309 16.26 6.69 2.04
N GLY A 310 17.45 6.71 1.43
CA GLY A 310 18.72 6.64 2.14
C GLY A 310 19.00 5.26 2.75
N VAL A 311 18.45 4.20 2.16
CA VAL A 311 18.70 2.79 2.51
C VAL A 311 18.93 2.00 1.23
N THR A 312 19.46 0.77 1.32
CA THR A 312 19.54 -0.12 0.15
C THR A 312 18.14 -0.38 -0.40
N VAL A 313 17.91 -0.14 -1.69
CA VAL A 313 16.59 -0.32 -2.33
C VAL A 313 16.66 -1.43 -3.37
N HIS A 314 15.67 -2.32 -3.33
CA HIS A 314 15.37 -3.29 -4.38
C HIS A 314 13.98 -2.99 -4.93
N CYS A 315 13.90 -2.46 -6.14
CA CYS A 315 12.66 -2.01 -6.77
C CYS A 315 12.22 -3.01 -7.84
N LEU A 316 11.23 -3.84 -7.50
CA LEU A 316 10.65 -4.86 -8.37
C LEU A 316 9.33 -4.34 -8.97
N TYR A 317 9.19 -4.43 -10.29
CA TYR A 317 8.00 -3.92 -10.99
C TYR A 317 7.61 -4.82 -12.17
N GLY A 318 6.30 -5.00 -12.36
CA GLY A 318 5.75 -5.77 -13.49
C GLY A 318 5.77 -4.98 -14.81
N THR A 319 5.94 -5.70 -15.91
CA THR A 319 5.89 -5.18 -17.28
C THR A 319 5.11 -6.13 -18.19
N GLY A 320 4.66 -5.64 -19.34
CA GLY A 320 3.98 -6.45 -20.36
C GLY A 320 2.54 -6.84 -20.01
N VAL A 321 1.97 -6.31 -18.93
CA VAL A 321 0.57 -6.53 -18.55
C VAL A 321 -0.26 -5.31 -18.96
N PRO A 322 -1.31 -5.47 -19.77
CA PRO A 322 -2.13 -4.34 -20.22
C PRO A 322 -2.71 -3.54 -19.04
N THR A 323 -2.31 -2.29 -18.92
CA THR A 323 -2.60 -1.44 -17.76
C THR A 323 -3.38 -0.21 -18.20
N SER A 324 -4.43 0.17 -17.45
CA SER A 324 -5.24 1.36 -17.78
C SER A 324 -4.38 2.61 -17.81
N GLU A 325 -4.39 3.36 -18.91
CA GLU A 325 -3.53 4.52 -19.12
C GLU A 325 -4.29 5.81 -19.42
N ALA A 326 -5.46 5.70 -20.07
CA ALA A 326 -6.39 6.81 -20.28
C ALA A 326 -7.84 6.31 -20.45
N PHE A 327 -8.82 7.21 -20.34
CA PHE A 327 -10.24 6.88 -20.34
C PHE A 327 -11.04 7.80 -21.26
N GLN A 328 -11.79 7.22 -22.18
CA GLN A 328 -12.65 7.96 -23.11
C GLN A 328 -14.11 7.75 -22.72
N TYR A 329 -14.79 8.83 -22.33
CA TYR A 329 -16.20 8.82 -21.96
C TYR A 329 -17.08 9.39 -23.07
N SER A 330 -18.31 8.87 -23.12
CA SER A 330 -19.36 9.41 -23.98
C SER A 330 -19.96 10.70 -23.39
N ASN A 331 -21.03 11.20 -24.01
CA ASN A 331 -21.81 12.33 -23.51
C ASN A 331 -22.57 12.05 -22.19
N LYS A 332 -22.47 10.83 -21.64
CA LYS A 332 -23.03 10.44 -20.33
C LYS A 332 -22.01 10.51 -19.19
N PHE A 333 -20.85 11.12 -19.40
CA PHE A 333 -19.88 11.43 -18.34
C PHE A 333 -20.56 12.22 -17.20
N PRO A 334 -20.29 11.91 -15.91
CA PRO A 334 -19.36 10.90 -15.39
C PRO A 334 -20.00 9.53 -15.04
N ASP A 335 -21.29 9.33 -15.31
CA ASP A 335 -22.09 8.20 -14.80
C ASP A 335 -22.19 7.01 -15.76
N VAL A 336 -21.14 6.78 -16.56
CA VAL A 336 -21.03 5.66 -17.50
C VAL A 336 -19.62 5.11 -17.49
N GLU A 337 -19.45 3.83 -17.77
CA GLU A 337 -18.10 3.27 -17.93
C GLU A 337 -17.40 3.82 -19.19
N PRO A 338 -16.08 4.08 -19.13
CA PRO A 338 -15.32 4.57 -20.27
C PRO A 338 -14.89 3.43 -21.20
N THR A 339 -14.51 3.81 -22.43
CA THR A 339 -13.56 3.00 -23.20
C THR A 339 -12.16 3.22 -22.60
N VAL A 340 -11.51 2.13 -22.19
CA VAL A 340 -10.19 2.18 -21.54
C VAL A 340 -9.09 2.06 -22.59
N VAL A 341 -8.17 3.02 -22.61
CA VAL A 341 -6.92 2.92 -23.36
C VAL A 341 -5.89 2.23 -22.47
N LEU A 342 -5.26 1.19 -23.01
CA LEU A 342 -4.28 0.38 -22.29
C LEU A 342 -2.86 0.78 -22.71
N GLY A 343 -1.98 0.91 -21.72
CA GLY A 343 -0.55 1.03 -21.86
C GLY A 343 0.17 -0.10 -21.14
N ASP A 344 1.47 0.08 -20.89
CA ASP A 344 2.31 -0.92 -20.24
C ASP A 344 2.36 -0.75 -18.70
N GLY A 345 2.58 -1.86 -18.00
CA GLY A 345 2.64 -1.94 -16.54
C GLY A 345 2.37 -3.35 -16.03
N ASP A 346 1.81 -3.44 -14.82
CA ASP A 346 1.48 -4.69 -14.12
C ASP A 346 -0.03 -4.99 -14.06
N GLY A 347 -0.85 -4.27 -14.82
CA GLY A 347 -2.32 -4.35 -14.82
C GLY A 347 -2.99 -3.30 -13.93
N THR A 348 -2.26 -2.72 -12.97
CA THR A 348 -2.75 -1.63 -12.10
C THR A 348 -1.84 -0.40 -12.15
N VAL A 349 -0.53 -0.60 -11.94
CA VAL A 349 0.48 0.44 -11.90
C VAL A 349 1.10 0.60 -13.27
N ASN A 350 1.00 1.82 -13.82
CA ASN A 350 1.62 2.16 -15.09
C ASN A 350 3.15 2.04 -14.97
N LEU A 351 3.81 1.48 -15.99
CA LEU A 351 5.26 1.29 -15.99
C LEU A 351 6.02 2.58 -15.69
N LEU A 352 5.57 3.69 -16.29
CA LEU A 352 6.16 5.02 -16.07
C LEU A 352 6.14 5.44 -14.60
N SER A 353 5.20 4.95 -13.80
CA SER A 353 5.12 5.19 -12.36
C SER A 353 6.07 4.27 -11.59
N ALA A 354 6.06 2.97 -11.90
CA ALA A 354 6.82 1.97 -11.18
C ALA A 354 8.35 2.17 -11.24
N VAL A 355 8.85 2.67 -12.37
CA VAL A 355 10.31 2.81 -12.57
C VAL A 355 10.92 4.06 -11.92
N GLN A 356 10.16 4.88 -11.19
CA GLN A 356 10.70 6.15 -10.66
C GLN A 356 11.77 5.98 -9.57
N CYS A 357 11.90 4.79 -8.98
CA CYS A 357 13.04 4.43 -8.14
C CYS A 357 14.40 4.61 -8.85
N LYS A 358 14.45 4.57 -10.19
CA LYS A 358 15.68 4.90 -10.97
C LYS A 358 16.22 6.31 -10.69
N ARG A 359 15.39 7.23 -10.20
CA ARG A 359 15.82 8.59 -9.82
C ARG A 359 16.76 8.60 -8.63
N TRP A 360 16.75 7.55 -7.81
CA TRP A 360 17.54 7.47 -6.59
C TRP A 360 18.96 6.95 -6.84
N ALA A 361 19.18 6.26 -7.97
CA ALA A 361 20.52 5.83 -8.37
C ALA A 361 21.46 7.04 -8.47
N GLY A 362 22.56 7.01 -7.71
CA GLY A 362 23.53 8.11 -7.63
C GLY A 362 23.11 9.31 -6.77
N LYS A 363 21.89 9.33 -6.21
CA LYS A 363 21.41 10.40 -5.30
C LYS A 363 21.47 10.03 -3.82
N GLN A 364 21.82 8.80 -3.51
CA GLN A 364 22.06 8.29 -2.16
C GLN A 364 23.32 7.42 -2.16
N LYS A 365 23.92 7.21 -0.98
CA LYS A 365 25.13 6.39 -0.84
C LYS A 365 24.82 4.90 -1.03
N GLN A 366 23.66 4.47 -0.56
CA GLN A 366 23.21 3.09 -0.57
C GLN A 366 22.74 2.68 -1.98
N PRO A 367 22.96 1.42 -2.40
CA PRO A 367 22.63 0.97 -3.74
C PRO A 367 21.13 0.96 -4.01
N VAL A 368 20.77 1.16 -5.29
CA VAL A 368 19.40 1.11 -5.79
C VAL A 368 19.37 0.14 -6.97
N THR A 369 18.72 -1.00 -6.78
CA THR A 369 18.60 -2.06 -7.78
C THR A 369 17.19 -2.04 -8.36
N LEU A 370 17.09 -2.09 -9.68
CA LEU A 370 15.82 -2.21 -10.40
C LEU A 370 15.73 -3.61 -10.99
N THR A 371 14.61 -4.28 -10.75
CA THR A 371 14.35 -5.64 -11.24
C THR A 371 13.01 -5.64 -11.96
N GLU A 372 13.08 -5.85 -13.27
CA GLU A 372 11.88 -6.05 -14.08
C GLU A 372 11.29 -7.45 -13.84
N LEU A 373 9.97 -7.54 -13.78
CA LEU A 373 9.21 -8.79 -13.66
C LEU A 373 8.27 -8.94 -14.87
N PRO A 374 8.75 -9.42 -16.02
CA PRO A 374 7.92 -9.54 -17.23
C PRO A 374 6.70 -10.43 -17.00
N GLY A 375 5.54 -9.97 -17.45
CA GLY A 375 4.25 -10.68 -17.37
C GLY A 375 3.70 -10.86 -15.94
N ASN A 376 4.31 -10.24 -14.93
CA ASN A 376 3.81 -10.32 -13.56
C ASN A 376 2.71 -9.29 -13.32
N GLU A 377 1.50 -9.79 -13.06
CA GLU A 377 0.35 -8.97 -12.67
C GLU A 377 0.50 -8.45 -11.23
N HIS A 378 -0.11 -7.28 -10.98
CA HIS A 378 0.00 -6.48 -9.76
C HIS A 378 -0.13 -7.29 -8.46
N VAL A 379 -1.17 -8.12 -8.30
CA VAL A 379 -1.34 -8.94 -7.09
C VAL A 379 -0.62 -10.27 -7.25
N ALA A 380 -0.64 -10.85 -8.45
CA ALA A 380 0.00 -12.13 -8.73
C ALA A 380 1.52 -12.15 -8.45
N MET A 381 2.18 -10.99 -8.50
CA MET A 381 3.61 -10.88 -8.19
C MET A 381 3.95 -11.35 -6.78
N LEU A 382 3.03 -11.25 -5.81
CA LEU A 382 3.24 -11.72 -4.44
C LEU A 382 3.34 -13.25 -4.35
N ALA A 383 2.72 -13.97 -5.28
CA ALA A 383 2.79 -15.43 -5.36
C ALA A 383 3.79 -15.92 -6.43
N ASN A 384 4.40 -15.02 -7.21
CA ASN A 384 5.28 -15.41 -8.29
C ASN A 384 6.62 -15.96 -7.76
N PHE A 385 7.03 -17.10 -8.32
CA PHE A 385 8.27 -17.77 -7.96
C PHE A 385 9.50 -16.86 -8.12
N THR A 386 9.56 -16.03 -9.16
CA THR A 386 10.67 -15.11 -9.43
C THR A 386 10.77 -14.04 -8.34
N THR A 387 9.63 -13.47 -7.92
CA THR A 387 9.58 -12.50 -6.82
C THR A 387 10.05 -13.13 -5.51
N VAL A 388 9.52 -14.30 -5.17
CA VAL A 388 9.90 -15.04 -3.96
C VAL A 388 11.39 -15.39 -3.96
N ALA A 389 11.90 -15.91 -5.08
CA ALA A 389 13.32 -16.24 -5.24
C ALA A 389 14.22 -15.00 -5.10
N TYR A 390 13.79 -13.86 -5.63
CA TYR A 390 14.50 -12.59 -5.47
C TYR A 390 14.53 -12.16 -4.00
N ILE A 391 13.39 -12.18 -3.30
CA ILE A 391 13.31 -11.87 -1.86
C ILE A 391 14.28 -12.77 -1.08
N LYS A 392 14.29 -14.08 -1.35
CA LYS A 392 15.24 -15.02 -0.74
C LYS A 392 16.68 -14.57 -0.95
N SER A 393 17.03 -14.19 -2.18
CA SER A 393 18.39 -13.75 -2.49
C SER A 393 18.80 -12.51 -1.67
N VAL A 394 17.91 -11.55 -1.44
CA VAL A 394 18.19 -10.36 -0.63
C VAL A 394 18.33 -10.70 0.86
N LEU A 395 17.47 -11.56 1.39
CA LEU A 395 17.48 -11.92 2.81
C LEU A 395 18.74 -12.70 3.21
N PHE A 396 19.17 -13.62 2.34
CA PHE A 396 20.29 -14.52 2.57
C PHE A 396 21.56 -14.14 1.79
N SER A 397 21.62 -12.92 1.24
CA SER A 397 22.87 -12.41 0.66
C SER A 397 23.96 -12.35 1.75
N PRO A 398 25.18 -12.86 1.46
CA PRO A 398 26.28 -12.96 2.42
C PRO A 398 26.79 -11.60 2.93
#